data_AF-A0A2E6E0G7-F1
#
_entry.id   AF-A0A2E6E0G7-F1
#
_cell.length_a   1.000
_cell.length_b   1.000
_cell.length_c   1.000
_cell.angle_alpha   90.00
_cell.angle_beta   90.00
_cell.angle_gamma   90.00
#
_symmetry.space_group_name_H-M   'P 1'
#
loop_
_entity.id
_entity.type
_entity.pdbx_description
1 polymer ?
#
loop_
_entity_poly.entity_id
_entity_poly.type
_entity_poly.pdbx_seq_one_letter_code
_entity_poly.pdbx_strand_id
1 'polypeptide(L)' 'MEKIIIGLLYLYGASAAIAALYFNYLFAVEKGFMAWLLFGEIIATLQGLIWPLYYFQIL' A
#
# COMPACT_ATOMS: atom_id res chain seq x y z
N MET A 1 -23.67 14.46 1.60
CA MET A 1 -22.48 14.17 2.42
C MET A 1 -22.06 12.71 2.29
N GLU A 2 -22.95 11.74 2.52
CA GLU A 2 -22.67 10.30 2.37
C GLU A 2 -22.00 9.91 1.04
N LYS A 3 -22.57 10.33 -0.10
CA LYS A 3 -22.01 10.06 -1.43
C LYS A 3 -20.57 10.59 -1.62
N ILE A 4 -20.25 11.72 -0.99
CA ILE A 4 -18.91 12.32 -1.06
C ILE A 4 -17.93 11.47 -0.26
N ILE A 5 -18.30 11.05 0.95
CA ILE A 5 -17.47 10.18 1.78
C ILE A 5 -17.21 8.86 1.07
N ILE A 6 -18.25 8.25 0.50
CA ILE A 6 -18.12 7.02 -0.28
C ILE A 6 -17.17 7.22 -1.47
N GLY A 7 -17.31 8.33 -2.21
CA GLY A 7 -16.41 8.67 -3.31
C GLY A 7 -14.95 8.80 -2.88
N LEU A 8 -14.70 9.46 -1.74
CA LEU A 8 -13.36 9.60 -1.18
C LEU A 8 -12.77 8.25 -0.75
N LEU A 9 -13.59 7.37 -0.16
CA LEU A 9 -13.15 6.02 0.21
C LEU A 9 -12.78 5.18 -1.02
N TYR A 10 -13.54 5.29 -2.12
CA TYR A 10 -13.18 4.62 -3.37
C TYR A 10 -11.88 5.15 -3.97
N LEU A 11 -11.71 6.48 -4.02
CA LEU A 11 -10.48 7.11 -4.50
C LEU A 11 -9.28 6.68 -3.65
N TYR A 12 -9.44 6.70 -2.33
CA TYR A 12 -8.40 6.26 -1.41
C TYR A 12 -8.08 4.77 -1.59
N GLY A 13 -9.10 3.91 -1.63
CA GLY A 13 -8.94 2.46 -1.84
C GLY A 13 -8.23 2.14 -3.16
N ALA A 14 -8.57 2.83 -4.24
CA ALA A 14 -7.88 2.69 -5.53
C ALA A 14 -6.41 3.13 -5.44
N SER A 15 -6.13 4.27 -4.80
CA SER A 15 -4.74 4.74 -4.59
C SER A 15 -3.94 3.77 -3.72
N ALA A 16 -4.55 3.24 -2.66
CA ALA A 16 -3.93 2.30 -1.74
C ALA A 16 -3.66 0.95 -2.42
N ALA A 17 -4.53 0.50 -3.32
CA ALA A 17 -4.30 -0.71 -4.11
C ALA A 17 -3.10 -0.55 -5.06
N ILE A 18 -2.98 0.60 -5.73
CA ILE A 18 -1.82 0.91 -6.58
C ILE A 18 -0.54 0.96 -5.73
N ALA A 19 -0.59 1.61 -4.57
CA ALA A 19 0.54 1.69 -3.66
C ALA A 19 0.93 0.30 -3.10
N ALA A 20 -0.03 -0.56 -2.78
CA ALA A 20 0.22 -1.93 -2.32
C ALA A 20 0.98 -2.75 -3.35
N LEU A 21 0.65 -2.61 -4.65
CA LEU A 21 1.41 -3.24 -5.74
C LEU A 21 2.84 -2.72 -5.79
N TYR A 22 3.02 -1.39 -5.68
CA TYR A 22 4.35 -0.76 -5.67
C TYR A 22 5.22 -1.26 -4.51
N PHE A 23 4.69 -1.25 -3.28
CA PHE A 23 5.44 -1.71 -2.12
C PHE A 23 5.69 -3.22 -2.15
N ASN A 24 4.78 -4.04 -2.67
CA ASN A 24 5.03 -5.47 -2.83
C ASN A 24 6.17 -5.73 -3.80
N TYR A 25 6.20 -5.01 -4.93
CA TYR A 25 7.32 -5.07 -5.87
C TYR A 25 8.62 -4.65 -5.21
N LEU A 26 8.63 -3.51 -4.49
CA LEU A 26 9.82 -3.01 -3.80
C LEU A 26 10.31 -4.01 -2.75
N PHE A 27 9.41 -4.58 -1.95
CA PHE A 27 9.74 -5.58 -0.94
C PHE A 27 10.35 -6.85 -1.55
N ALA A 28 9.81 -7.33 -2.67
CA ALA A 28 10.35 -8.48 -3.39
C ALA A 28 11.77 -8.21 -3.93
N VAL A 29 12.03 -6.99 -4.45
CA VAL A 29 13.35 -6.59 -4.94
C VAL A 29 14.36 -6.42 -3.80
N GLU A 30 13.96 -5.79 -2.69
CA GLU A 30 14.87 -5.44 -1.60
C GLU A 30 15.12 -6.58 -0.59
N LYS A 31 14.10 -7.40 -0.33
CA LYS A 31 14.16 -8.48 0.67
C LYS A 31 14.22 -9.87 0.02
N GLY A 32 13.99 -9.96 -1.28
CA GLY A 32 13.99 -11.20 -2.04
C GLY A 32 12.63 -11.92 -2.04
N PHE A 33 12.47 -12.82 -3.01
CA PHE A 33 11.22 -13.55 -3.24
C PHE A 33 10.73 -14.34 -2.02
N MET A 34 11.63 -15.03 -1.30
CA MET A 34 11.24 -15.83 -0.14
C MET A 34 10.70 -14.98 1.01
N ALA A 35 11.30 -13.81 1.24
CA ALA A 35 10.78 -12.88 2.23
C ALA A 35 9.43 -12.30 1.78
N TRP A 36 9.30 -11.95 0.50
CA TRP A 36 8.04 -11.48 -0.07
C TRP A 36 6.93 -12.52 0.03
N LEU A 37 7.20 -13.79 -0.27
CA LEU A 37 6.20 -14.86 -0.20
C LEU A 37 5.65 -15.05 1.23
N LEU A 38 6.49 -14.84 2.24
CA LEU A 38 6.10 -15.01 3.64
C LEU A 38 5.48 -13.76 4.26
N PHE A 39 5.88 -12.56 3.80
CA PHE A 39 5.56 -11.29 4.49
C PHE A 39 5.02 -10.18 3.60
N GLY A 40 5.15 -10.26 2.28
CA GLY A 40 4.75 -9.20 1.34
C GLY A 40 3.27 -8.85 1.44
N GLU A 41 2.42 -9.88 1.46
CA GLU A 41 0.96 -9.73 1.59
C GLU A 41 0.51 -9.00 2.86
N ILE A 42 1.34 -9.01 3.92
CA ILE A 42 1.04 -8.34 5.18
C ILE A 42 1.80 -7.02 5.26
N ILE A 43 3.14 -7.07 5.28
CA ILE A 43 3.97 -5.89 5.50
C ILE A 43 3.82 -4.91 4.34
N ALA A 44 4.07 -5.35 3.11
CA ALA A 44 4.07 -4.45 1.96
C ALA A 44 2.66 -3.96 1.60
N THR A 45 1.64 -4.81 1.77
CA THR A 45 0.24 -4.39 1.59
C THR A 45 -0.20 -3.37 2.64
N LEU A 46 0.21 -3.54 3.92
CA LEU A 46 -0.05 -2.52 4.95
C LEU A 46 0.67 -1.21 4.64
N GLN A 47 1.90 -1.25 4.11
CA GLN A 47 2.59 -0.05 3.62
C GLN A 47 1.80 0.64 2.50
N GLY A 48 1.20 -0.13 1.59
CA GLY A 48 0.28 0.38 0.58
C GLY A 48 -0.97 1.03 1.14
N LEU A 49 -1.54 0.47 2.20
CA LEU A 49 -2.70 1.06 2.89
C LEU A 49 -2.33 2.42 3.47
N ILE A 50 -1.19 2.56 4.15
CA ILE A 50 -0.75 3.81 4.79
C ILE A 50 0.25 4.60 3.94
N TRP A 51 0.24 4.41 2.62
CA TRP A 51 1.23 4.97 1.70
C TRP A 51 1.51 6.48 1.82
N PRO A 52 0.54 7.36 2.19
CA PRO A 52 0.82 8.79 2.29
C PRO A 52 1.87 9.09 3.35
N LEU A 53 1.98 8.27 4.41
CA LEU A 53 2.97 8.47 5.47
C LEU A 53 4.40 8.29 4.94
N TYR A 54 4.61 7.35 4.02
CA TYR A 54 5.90 7.15 3.34
C TYR A 54 6.16 8.25 2.30
N TYR A 55 5.14 8.64 1.52
CA TYR A 55 5.28 9.68 0.51
C TYR A 55 5.65 11.04 1.12
N PHE A 56 5.02 11.39 2.25
CA PHE A 56 5.31 12.62 2.99
C PHE A 56 6.45 12.49 3.99
N GLN A 57 7.19 11.37 3.99
CA GLN A 57 8.36 11.13 4.84
C GLN A 57 8.07 11.30 6.34
N ILE A 58 6.88 10.88 6.76
CA ILE A 58 6.49 10.82 8.18
C ILE A 58 7.05 9.55 8.82
N LEU A 59 7.16 8.47 8.04
CA LEU A 59 7.79 7.19 8.37
C LEU A 59 8.95 6.93 7.41
#